data_AF-A0A4Y4M300-F1
#
_entry.id   AF-A0A4Y4M300-F1
#
_cell.length_a   1.000
_cell.length_b   1.000
_cell.length_c   1.000
_cell.angle_alpha   90.00
_cell.angle_beta   90.00
_cell.angle_gamma   90.00
#
_symmetry.space_group_name_H-M   'P 1'
#
loop_
_entity.id
_entity.type
_entity.pdbx_description
1 polymer ?
#
loop_
_entity_poly.entity_id
_entity_poly.type
_entity_poly.pdbx_seq_one_letter_code
_entity_poly.pdbx_strand_id
1 'polypeptide(L)'
;MASCFITFKDGATFSRRWTVYDGIIQIVIKELYLLENGKPLAGWLTLQIPLEEEDDDQRAESGYGFYQETTGKWINRSLDTRSLTEENQKLFWKAIENGRKNLHNPELENYSDLSIEYFECFYEMYQFSIQGVPPEEYSHTTISGHCSQKNGPGWE
;
A
#
# COMPACT_ATOMS: atom_id res chain seq x y z
N MET A 1 -10.64 -9.32 -12.30
CA MET A 1 -11.41 -8.23 -11.65
C MET A 1 -10.47 -7.56 -10.65
N ALA A 2 -10.52 -6.24 -10.49
CA ALA A 2 -9.73 -5.58 -9.45
C ALA A 2 -10.34 -5.92 -8.08
N SER A 3 -9.50 -6.26 -7.13
CA SER A 3 -9.90 -6.90 -5.86
C SER A 3 -9.11 -6.39 -4.66
N CYS A 4 -8.15 -5.50 -4.91
CA CYS A 4 -7.29 -4.90 -3.91
C CYS A 4 -7.44 -3.39 -3.96
N PHE A 5 -7.39 -2.75 -2.79
CA PHE A 5 -7.77 -1.34 -2.65
C PHE A 5 -6.79 -0.57 -1.76
N ILE A 6 -6.38 0.62 -2.20
CA ILE A 6 -5.68 1.60 -1.36
C ILE A 6 -6.51 2.88 -1.37
N THR A 7 -7.02 3.28 -0.21
CA THR A 7 -7.84 4.50 -0.07
C THR A 7 -6.96 5.68 0.35
N PHE A 8 -7.10 6.80 -0.38
CA PHE A 8 -6.41 8.07 -0.14
C PHE A 8 -7.12 8.94 0.90
N LYS A 9 -6.52 10.07 1.26
CA LYS A 9 -7.00 10.96 2.33
C LYS A 9 -8.42 11.52 2.12
N ASP A 10 -8.84 11.69 0.87
CA ASP A 10 -10.17 12.19 0.49
C ASP A 10 -11.18 11.08 0.22
N GLY A 11 -10.80 9.82 0.41
CA GLY A 11 -11.67 8.67 0.16
C GLY A 11 -11.66 8.15 -1.28
N ALA A 12 -10.94 8.80 -2.21
CA ALA A 12 -10.68 8.17 -3.50
C ALA A 12 -9.92 6.86 -3.32
N THR A 13 -10.22 5.87 -4.14
CA THR A 13 -9.66 4.53 -4.00
C THR A 13 -8.91 4.12 -5.27
N PHE A 14 -7.64 3.77 -5.11
CA PHE A 14 -6.89 3.03 -6.11
C PHE A 14 -7.25 1.55 -6.04
N SER A 15 -7.71 0.99 -7.16
CA SER A 15 -8.05 -0.43 -7.27
C SER A 15 -7.28 -1.15 -8.38
N ARG A 16 -6.63 -2.27 -8.04
CA ARG A 16 -5.88 -3.14 -8.97
C ARG A 16 -5.89 -4.62 -8.52
N ARG A 17 -5.19 -5.47 -9.30
CA ARG A 17 -4.91 -6.87 -8.94
C ARG A 17 -3.88 -6.92 -7.79
N TRP A 18 -3.85 -8.06 -7.10
CA TRP A 18 -2.98 -8.27 -5.94
C TRP A 18 -1.50 -8.06 -6.23
N THR A 19 -0.99 -8.48 -7.39
CA THR A 19 0.43 -8.27 -7.75
C THR A 19 0.84 -6.80 -7.75
N VAL A 20 -0.05 -5.91 -8.18
CA VAL A 20 0.20 -4.46 -8.17
C VAL A 20 0.09 -3.90 -6.75
N TYR A 21 -0.90 -4.34 -5.99
CA TYR A 21 -1.08 -3.92 -4.60
C TYR A 21 0.12 -4.34 -3.75
N ASP A 22 0.48 -5.63 -3.77
CA ASP A 22 1.58 -6.19 -3.01
C ASP A 22 2.91 -5.51 -3.40
N GLY A 23 3.14 -5.28 -4.70
CA GLY A 23 4.31 -4.55 -5.20
C GLY A 23 4.42 -3.11 -4.68
N ILE A 24 3.30 -2.37 -4.61
CA ILE A 24 3.28 -1.03 -4.01
C ILE A 24 3.63 -1.11 -2.53
N ILE A 25 3.03 -2.04 -1.78
CA ILE A 25 3.28 -2.20 -0.35
C ILE A 25 4.73 -2.65 -0.07
N GLN A 26 5.30 -3.54 -0.90
CA GLN A 26 6.71 -3.95 -0.82
C GLN A 26 7.67 -2.76 -0.98
N ILE A 27 7.42 -1.88 -1.95
CA ILE A 27 8.19 -0.64 -2.12
C ILE A 27 8.11 0.22 -0.85
N VAL A 28 6.91 0.40 -0.29
CA VAL A 28 6.71 1.16 0.95
C VAL A 28 7.51 0.53 2.09
N ILE A 29 7.41 -0.78 2.30
CA ILE A 29 8.13 -1.50 3.36
C ILE A 29 9.64 -1.30 3.21
N LYS A 30 10.18 -1.49 2.00
CA LYS A 30 11.61 -1.32 1.68
C LYS A 30 12.10 0.06 2.07
N GLU A 31 11.38 1.11 1.68
CA GLU A 31 11.75 2.49 1.98
C GLU A 31 11.55 2.87 3.45
N LEU A 32 10.50 2.36 4.11
CA LEU A 32 10.28 2.59 5.54
C LEU A 32 11.40 2.00 6.41
N TYR A 33 11.97 0.85 6.03
CA TYR A 33 13.12 0.28 6.76
C TYR A 33 14.38 1.15 6.69
N LEU A 34 14.46 2.06 5.72
CA LEU A 34 15.55 3.04 5.59
C LEU A 34 15.29 4.33 6.39
N LEU A 35 14.09 4.53 6.93
CA LEU A 35 13.74 5.67 7.77
C LEU A 35 13.91 5.33 9.26
N GLU A 36 14.46 6.26 10.05
CA GLU A 36 14.78 6.04 11.47
C GLU A 36 13.55 5.59 12.29
N ASN A 37 12.40 6.20 12.06
CA ASN A 37 11.12 5.89 12.72
C ASN A 37 10.15 5.06 11.86
N GLY A 38 10.57 4.57 10.68
CA GLY A 38 9.70 3.83 9.76
C GLY A 38 9.51 2.35 10.11
N LYS A 39 10.43 1.77 10.90
CA LYS A 39 10.48 0.33 11.18
C LYS A 39 9.19 -0.26 11.79
N PRO A 40 8.50 0.39 12.75
CA PRO A 40 7.26 -0.15 13.30
C PRO A 40 6.15 -0.26 12.23
N LEU A 41 6.01 0.77 11.38
CA LEU A 41 5.04 0.75 10.29
C LEU A 41 5.42 -0.28 9.23
N ALA A 42 6.71 -0.40 8.89
CA ALA A 42 7.22 -1.40 7.96
C ALA A 42 6.86 -2.82 8.44
N GLY A 43 7.15 -3.14 9.70
CA GLY A 43 6.84 -4.44 10.28
C GLY A 43 5.34 -4.74 10.29
N TRP A 44 4.48 -3.74 10.54
CA TRP A 44 3.04 -3.93 10.45
C TRP A 44 2.57 -4.15 8.99
N LEU A 45 3.10 -3.40 8.03
CA LEU A 45 2.78 -3.54 6.60
C LEU A 45 3.27 -4.88 6.03
N THR A 46 4.39 -5.42 6.52
CA THR A 46 4.84 -6.77 6.18
C THR A 46 3.78 -7.81 6.53
N LEU A 47 3.00 -7.59 7.60
CA LEU A 47 1.88 -8.46 7.94
C LEU A 47 0.64 -8.26 7.04
N GLN A 48 0.62 -7.24 6.17
CA GLN A 48 -0.50 -6.94 5.28
C GLN A 48 -0.31 -7.49 3.86
N ILE A 49 0.82 -8.14 3.58
CA ILE A 49 1.12 -8.82 2.32
C ILE A 49 1.63 -10.25 2.60
N PRO A 50 1.58 -11.15 1.61
CA PRO A 50 2.12 -12.48 1.79
C PRO A 50 3.64 -12.45 1.98
N LEU A 51 4.18 -13.31 2.86
CA LEU A 51 5.62 -13.40 3.12
C LEU A 51 6.31 -14.20 2.01
N GLU A 52 7.47 -13.75 1.52
CA GLU A 52 8.18 -14.44 0.42
C GLU A 52 8.57 -15.90 0.73
N GLU A 53 8.65 -16.27 2.01
CA GLU A 53 9.05 -17.61 2.46
C GLU A 53 7.89 -18.62 2.54
N GLU A 54 6.62 -18.22 2.44
CA GLU A 54 5.53 -19.21 2.42
C GLU A 54 5.34 -19.76 1.00
N ASP A 55 5.32 -21.09 0.90
CA ASP A 55 5.09 -21.83 -0.34
C ASP A 55 3.74 -21.46 -0.97
N ASP A 56 3.77 -20.89 -2.17
CA ASP A 56 2.58 -20.47 -2.93
C ASP A 56 1.58 -21.62 -3.14
N ASP A 57 2.05 -22.87 -3.21
CA ASP A 57 1.20 -24.06 -3.37
C ASP A 57 0.44 -24.44 -2.07
N GLN A 58 0.90 -23.94 -0.92
CA GLN A 58 0.30 -24.20 0.40
C GLN A 58 -0.49 -22.99 0.93
N ARG A 59 -0.27 -21.80 0.38
CA ARG A 59 -0.96 -20.59 0.79
C ARG A 59 -2.42 -20.62 0.37
N ALA A 60 -3.33 -20.61 1.35
CA ALA A 60 -4.74 -20.34 1.10
C ALA A 60 -4.91 -18.87 0.67
N GLU A 61 -4.78 -18.62 -0.63
CA GLU A 61 -4.88 -17.30 -1.24
C GLU A 61 -6.14 -17.16 -2.11
N SER A 62 -6.72 -15.97 -2.07
CA SER A 62 -7.61 -15.47 -3.10
C SER A 62 -7.07 -14.13 -3.59
N GLY A 63 -7.34 -13.74 -4.84
CA GLY A 63 -6.83 -12.46 -5.36
C GLY A 63 -7.27 -11.19 -4.59
N TYR A 64 -8.14 -11.30 -3.58
CA TYR A 64 -8.56 -10.21 -2.67
C TYR A 64 -7.96 -10.32 -1.25
N GLY A 65 -7.30 -11.42 -0.88
CA GLY A 65 -6.81 -11.67 0.47
C GLY A 65 -6.18 -13.04 0.64
N PHE A 66 -5.48 -13.25 1.74
CA PHE A 66 -4.74 -14.48 1.99
C PHE A 66 -4.82 -14.85 3.47
N TYR A 67 -4.66 -16.14 3.77
CA TYR A 67 -4.47 -16.58 5.14
C TYR A 67 -3.02 -16.36 5.56
N GLN A 68 -2.80 -15.65 6.67
CA GLN A 68 -1.48 -15.43 7.24
C GLN A 68 -1.27 -16.38 8.42
N GLU A 69 -0.29 -17.28 8.30
CA GLU A 69 -0.03 -18.30 9.32
C GLU A 69 0.45 -17.70 10.63
N THR A 70 1.35 -16.71 10.57
CA THR A 70 1.95 -16.08 11.77
C THR A 70 0.91 -15.47 12.70
N THR A 71 -0.17 -14.93 12.14
CA THR A 71 -1.26 -14.30 12.93
C THR A 71 -2.49 -15.18 13.04
N GLY A 72 -2.56 -16.28 12.28
CA GLY A 72 -3.73 -17.16 12.19
C GLY A 72 -4.98 -16.48 11.63
N LYS A 73 -4.81 -15.47 10.77
CA LYS A 73 -5.91 -14.60 10.30
C LYS A 73 -5.99 -14.53 8.79
N TRP A 74 -7.21 -14.36 8.30
CA TRP A 74 -7.46 -13.92 6.94
C TRP A 74 -7.18 -12.42 6.82
N ILE A 75 -6.26 -12.06 5.94
CA ILE A 75 -5.85 -10.68 5.65
C ILE A 75 -6.43 -10.27 4.30
N ASN A 76 -7.23 -9.20 4.30
CA ASN A 76 -7.74 -8.61 3.06
C ASN A 76 -6.74 -7.61 2.51
N ARG A 77 -6.54 -7.60 1.19
CA ARG A 77 -5.71 -6.62 0.48
C ARG A 77 -6.45 -5.29 0.31
N SER A 78 -6.73 -4.65 1.43
CA SER A 78 -7.42 -3.37 1.49
C SER A 78 -6.77 -2.51 2.56
N LEU A 79 -6.17 -1.40 2.14
CA LEU A 79 -5.52 -0.44 3.03
C LEU A 79 -6.23 0.90 2.91
N ASP A 80 -6.86 1.35 4.00
CA ASP A 80 -7.28 2.74 4.13
C ASP A 80 -6.20 3.54 4.83
N THR A 81 -5.50 4.41 4.09
CA THR A 81 -4.40 5.20 4.66
C THR A 81 -4.88 6.14 5.76
N ARG A 82 -6.16 6.54 5.76
CA ARG A 82 -6.79 7.36 6.80
C ARG A 82 -6.90 6.64 8.15
N SER A 83 -6.85 5.30 8.13
CA SER A 83 -6.87 4.48 9.35
C SER A 83 -5.53 4.43 10.09
N LEU A 84 -4.46 4.93 9.48
CA LEU A 84 -3.15 5.09 10.13
C LEU A 84 -3.10 6.40 10.93
N THR A 85 -2.23 6.47 11.93
CA THR A 85 -1.92 7.74 12.63
C THR A 85 -1.40 8.77 11.64
N GLU A 86 -1.54 10.07 11.95
CA GLU A 86 -1.03 11.14 11.06
C GLU A 86 0.47 11.02 10.80
N GLU A 87 1.25 10.58 11.79
CA GLU A 87 2.68 10.34 11.65
C GLU A 87 2.96 9.18 10.67
N ASN A 88 2.22 8.08 10.79
CA ASN A 88 2.37 6.94 9.89
C ASN A 88 1.88 7.25 8.47
N GLN A 89 0.86 8.09 8.31
CA GLN A 89 0.46 8.59 6.99
C GLN A 89 1.60 9.35 6.33
N LYS A 90 2.27 10.26 7.06
CA LYS A 90 3.42 11.01 6.54
C LYS A 90 4.57 10.07 6.17
N LEU A 91 4.85 9.06 6.99
CA LEU A 91 5.90 8.07 6.70
C LEU A 91 5.56 7.22 5.47
N PHE A 92 4.31 6.75 5.36
CA PHE A 92 3.84 5.98 4.22
C PHE A 92 4.03 6.76 2.91
N TRP A 93 3.56 8.00 2.85
CA TRP A 93 3.70 8.82 1.65
C TRP A 93 5.15 9.24 1.37
N LYS A 94 5.95 9.45 2.42
CA LYS A 94 7.38 9.70 2.26
C LYS A 94 8.10 8.49 1.63
N ALA A 95 7.75 7.28 2.06
CA ALA A 95 8.24 6.04 1.49
C ALA A 95 7.83 5.90 0.02
N ILE A 96 6.58 6.23 -0.34
CA ILE A 96 6.13 6.28 -1.75
C ILE A 96 6.96 7.26 -2.58
N GLU A 97 7.21 8.49 -2.08
CA GLU A 97 8.03 9.47 -2.80
C GLU A 97 9.47 9.00 -3.02
N ASN A 98 10.08 8.36 -2.02
CA ASN A 98 11.42 7.81 -2.14
C ASN A 98 11.45 6.61 -3.09
N GLY A 99 10.47 5.71 -2.97
CA GLY A 99 10.32 4.55 -3.83
C GLY A 99 10.15 4.93 -5.29
N ARG A 100 9.40 6.02 -5.57
CA ARG A 100 9.31 6.61 -6.90
C ARG A 100 10.68 7.00 -7.45
N LYS A 101 11.48 7.75 -6.67
CA LYS A 101 12.82 8.17 -7.11
C LYS A 101 13.70 6.97 -7.46
N ASN A 102 13.61 5.91 -6.66
CA ASN A 102 14.41 4.70 -6.85
C ASN A 102 13.93 3.86 -8.05
N LEU A 103 12.61 3.78 -8.30
CA LEU A 103 12.06 3.15 -9.50
C LEU A 103 12.53 3.82 -10.80
N HIS A 104 12.71 5.15 -10.78
CA HIS A 104 13.21 5.91 -11.93
C HIS A 104 14.74 6.01 -11.99
N ASN A 105 15.46 5.40 -11.04
CA ASN A 105 16.92 5.48 -11.00
C ASN A 105 17.53 4.37 -11.89
N PRO A 106 18.20 4.73 -13.01
CA PRO A 106 18.81 3.74 -13.90
C PRO A 106 19.97 2.97 -13.26
N GLU A 107 20.53 3.44 -12.16
CA GLU A 107 21.61 2.76 -11.43
C GLU A 107 21.10 1.65 -10.50
N LEU A 108 19.79 1.60 -10.23
CA LEU A 108 19.16 0.60 -9.37
C LEU A 108 18.44 -0.45 -10.21
N GLU A 109 19.23 -1.35 -10.81
CA GLU A 109 18.67 -2.52 -11.51
C GLU A 109 17.80 -3.35 -10.56
N ASN A 110 16.64 -3.82 -11.04
CA ASN A 110 15.72 -4.70 -10.32
C ASN A 110 15.26 -4.14 -8.95
N TYR A 111 15.05 -2.83 -8.85
CA TYR A 111 14.57 -2.24 -7.59
C TYR A 111 13.21 -2.81 -7.15
N SER A 112 12.32 -3.13 -8.09
CA SER A 112 11.03 -3.77 -7.89
C SER A 112 10.55 -4.42 -9.21
N ASP A 113 9.79 -5.51 -9.11
CA ASP A 113 9.10 -6.15 -10.24
C ASP A 113 7.80 -5.42 -10.65
N LEU A 114 7.39 -4.40 -9.89
CA LEU A 114 6.22 -3.60 -10.19
C LEU A 114 6.47 -2.76 -11.46
N SER A 115 5.58 -2.85 -12.44
CA SER A 115 5.62 -1.96 -13.61
C SER A 115 5.53 -0.50 -13.19
N ILE A 116 6.48 0.31 -13.70
CA ILE A 116 6.57 1.74 -13.47
C ILE A 116 5.25 2.43 -13.85
N GLU A 117 4.57 2.01 -14.92
CA GLU A 117 3.30 2.61 -15.37
C GLU A 117 2.19 2.45 -14.32
N TYR A 118 2.12 1.29 -13.64
CA TYR A 118 1.13 1.09 -12.57
C TYR A 118 1.47 1.90 -11.34
N PHE A 119 2.77 2.02 -11.01
CA PHE A 119 3.20 2.87 -9.90
C PHE A 119 2.91 4.34 -10.19
N GLU A 120 3.20 4.84 -11.39
CA GLU A 120 2.93 6.23 -11.77
C GLU A 120 1.43 6.52 -11.75
N CYS A 121 0.58 5.60 -12.23
CA CYS A 121 -0.87 5.74 -12.11
C CYS A 121 -1.34 5.85 -10.65
N PHE A 122 -0.79 5.03 -9.74
CA PHE A 122 -1.07 5.14 -8.30
C PHE A 122 -0.60 6.48 -7.73
N TYR A 123 0.62 6.90 -8.08
CA TYR A 123 1.23 8.12 -7.59
C TYR A 123 0.49 9.37 -8.08
N GLU A 124 0.05 9.38 -9.34
CA GLU A 124 -0.74 10.46 -9.92
C GLU A 124 -2.08 10.63 -9.18
N MET A 125 -2.78 9.54 -8.87
CA MET A 125 -4.01 9.60 -8.06
C MET A 125 -3.74 10.14 -6.65
N TYR A 126 -2.60 9.78 -6.05
CA TYR A 126 -2.17 10.41 -4.80
C TYR A 126 -1.93 11.93 -4.99
N GLN A 127 -1.30 12.35 -6.09
CA GLN A 127 -1.11 13.78 -6.39
C GLN A 127 -2.43 14.53 -6.56
N PHE A 128 -3.42 13.95 -7.23
CA PHE A 128 -4.76 14.52 -7.32
C PHE A 128 -5.42 14.68 -5.96
N SER A 129 -5.26 13.67 -5.10
CA SER A 129 -5.81 13.73 -3.74
C SER A 129 -5.23 14.89 -2.92
N ILE A 130 -3.93 15.18 -3.09
CA ILE A 130 -3.31 16.30 -2.37
C ILE A 130 -3.66 17.66 -2.95
N GLN A 131 -3.91 17.74 -4.26
CA GLN A 131 -4.27 18.96 -4.98
C GLN A 131 -5.75 19.34 -4.84
N GLY A 132 -6.58 18.44 -4.29
CA GLY A 132 -8.00 18.69 -4.09
C GLY A 132 -8.82 18.57 -5.37
N VAL A 133 -8.34 17.78 -6.33
CA VAL A 133 -9.17 17.34 -7.46
C VAL A 133 -10.37 16.57 -6.90
N PRO A 134 -11.59 16.74 -7.42
CA PRO A 134 -12.74 15.98 -6.95
C PRO A 134 -12.49 14.47 -7.07
N PRO A 135 -12.68 13.68 -5.99
CA PRO A 135 -12.37 12.25 -5.98
C PRO A 135 -13.18 11.44 -7.00
N GLU A 136 -14.35 11.94 -7.42
CA GLU A 136 -15.18 11.37 -8.48
C GLU A 136 -14.47 11.33 -9.85
N GLU A 137 -13.49 12.22 -10.08
CA GLU A 137 -12.81 12.34 -11.37
C GLU A 137 -11.70 11.30 -11.57
N TYR A 138 -11.16 10.72 -10.49
CA TYR A 138 -10.01 9.82 -10.59
C TYR A 138 -10.10 8.56 -9.72
N SER A 139 -11.07 8.42 -8.81
CA SER A 139 -11.24 7.19 -8.04
C SER A 139 -11.58 6.01 -8.96
N HIS A 140 -10.91 4.87 -8.77
CA HIS A 140 -11.21 3.65 -9.53
C HIS A 140 -12.52 2.97 -9.12
N THR A 141 -13.04 3.33 -7.93
CA THR A 141 -14.29 2.80 -7.38
C THR A 141 -15.12 3.93 -6.77
N THR A 142 -16.28 3.58 -6.21
CA THR A 142 -17.02 4.52 -5.34
C THR A 142 -16.12 5.06 -4.23
N ILE A 143 -16.32 6.33 -3.91
CA ILE A 143 -15.60 7.04 -2.87
C ILE A 143 -15.89 6.37 -1.52
N SER A 144 -14.83 6.07 -0.79
CA SER A 144 -14.91 5.48 0.54
C SER A 144 -15.43 6.51 1.53
N GLY A 145 -16.45 6.14 2.29
CA GLY A 145 -17.02 6.98 3.35
C GLY A 145 -16.04 7.28 4.49
N HIS A 146 -16.57 7.84 5.59
CA HIS A 146 -15.78 8.18 6.77
C HIS A 146 -15.00 6.97 7.32
N CYS A 147 -13.72 7.16 7.62
CA CYS A 147 -12.87 6.14 8.25
C CYS A 147 -12.84 6.33 9.77
N SER A 148 -13.39 5.37 10.53
CA SER A 148 -13.31 5.35 12.00
C SER A 148 -12.35 4.29 12.53
N GLN A 149 -11.66 3.57 11.65
CA GLN A 149 -10.75 2.51 12.03
C GLN A 149 -9.41 3.10 12.50
N LYS A 150 -8.78 2.41 13.45
CA LYS A 150 -7.44 2.71 13.96
C LYS A 150 -6.55 1.51 13.71
N ASN A 151 -5.93 1.46 12.54
CA ASN A 151 -5.04 0.38 12.11
C ASN A 151 -3.57 0.81 12.20
N GLY A 152 -2.68 -0.16 12.29
CA GLY A 152 -1.24 0.08 12.39
C GLY A 152 -0.80 0.56 13.78
N PRO A 153 0.52 0.81 13.95
CA PRO A 153 1.08 1.19 15.25
C PRO A 153 0.77 2.65 15.64
N GLY A 154 0.89 2.97 16.94
CA GLY A 154 0.90 4.36 17.44
C GLY A 154 -0.46 4.97 17.85
N TRP A 155 -1.52 4.18 17.98
CA TRP A 155 -2.89 4.65 18.27
C TRP A 155 -3.27 4.75 19.76
N GLU A 156 -2.28 4.80 20.68
CA GLU A 156 -2.47 4.80 22.14
C GLU A 156 -3.60 5.73 22.65
#